data_AF-A0A3N5AAQ6-F1
#
_entry.id   AF-A0A3N5AAQ6-F1
#
_cell.length_a   1.000
_cell.length_b   1.000
_cell.length_c   1.000
_cell.angle_alpha   90.00
_cell.angle_beta   90.00
_cell.angle_gamma   90.00
#
_symmetry.space_group_name_H-M   'P 1'
#
loop_
_entity.id
_entity.type
_entity.pdbx_description
1 polymer ?
#
loop_
_entity_poly.entity_id
_entity_poly.type
_entity_poly.pdbx_seq_one_letter_code
_entity_poly.pdbx_strand_id
1 'polypeptide(L)'
;MSQFGVDPDTLNELAGKFDREAKDLAKPIDGFAATASQIGEAFGLLGACDGAAQKYQTLLNSTLKALGQLPGVFTSDGDRLRLNATNYKNSDQTAIDHLRAATRPVGGPA
;
A
#
# COMPACT_ATOMS: atom_id res chain seq x y z
N MET A 1 27.88 17.44 -5.97
CA MET A 1 27.11 17.88 -4.79
C MET A 1 25.98 16.88 -4.62
N SER A 2 26.00 16.09 -3.54
CA SER A 2 24.93 15.13 -3.26
C SER A 2 23.67 15.93 -2.91
N GLN A 3 22.64 15.88 -3.75
CA GLN A 3 21.33 16.39 -3.37
C GLN A 3 20.82 15.45 -2.28
N PHE A 4 20.76 15.92 -1.03
CA PHE A 4 19.99 15.27 0.04
C PHE A 4 18.49 15.44 -0.26
N GLY A 5 18.06 14.97 -1.44
CA GLY A 5 16.69 15.01 -1.92
C GLY A 5 16.22 13.59 -2.15
N VAL A 6 15.03 13.27 -1.65
CA VAL A 6 14.36 12.03 -1.99
C VAL A 6 13.94 12.13 -3.46
N ASP A 7 14.32 11.14 -4.27
CA ASP A 7 13.93 11.08 -5.67
C ASP A 7 12.42 10.74 -5.81
N PRO A 8 11.60 11.67 -6.35
CA PRO A 8 10.17 11.43 -6.56
C PRO A 8 9.88 10.24 -7.47
N ASP A 9 10.75 9.94 -8.44
CA ASP A 9 10.53 8.84 -9.37
C ASP A 9 10.71 7.49 -8.67
N THR A 10 11.73 7.36 -7.81
CA THR A 10 11.91 6.20 -6.93
C THR A 10 10.70 5.99 -6.00
N LEU A 11 10.12 7.06 -5.45
CA LEU A 11 8.90 6.95 -4.63
C LEU A 11 7.69 6.47 -5.43
N ASN A 12 7.52 6.95 -6.66
CA ASN A 12 6.44 6.50 -7.55
C ASN A 12 6.63 5.05 -7.99
N GLU A 13 7.87 4.61 -8.24
CA GLU A 13 8.16 3.21 -8.55
C GLU A 13 7.80 2.31 -7.35
N LEU A 14 8.18 2.72 -6.13
CA LEU A 14 7.84 1.99 -4.92
C LEU A 14 6.32 1.95 -4.71
N ALA A 15 5.60 3.06 -4.91
CA ALA A 15 4.14 3.08 -4.87
C ALA A 15 3.53 2.08 -5.88
N GLY A 16 4.08 1.99 -7.09
CA GLY A 16 3.67 1.01 -8.08
C GLY A 16 3.95 -0.45 -7.68
N LYS A 17 4.97 -0.70 -6.84
CA LYS A 17 5.20 -2.04 -6.24
C LYS A 17 4.08 -2.38 -5.25
N PHE A 18 3.72 -1.44 -4.37
CA PHE A 18 2.62 -1.63 -3.42
C PHE A 18 1.27 -1.92 -4.13
N ASP A 19 0.95 -1.23 -5.22
CA ASP A 19 -0.25 -1.52 -6.02
C ASP A 19 -0.27 -2.95 -6.59
N ARG A 20 0.90 -3.42 -7.07
CA ARG A 20 1.01 -4.78 -7.62
C ARG A 20 0.81 -5.81 -6.53
N GLU A 21 1.51 -5.66 -5.40
CA GLU A 21 1.35 -6.55 -4.25
C GLU A 21 -0.11 -6.55 -3.74
N ALA A 22 -0.77 -5.39 -3.66
CA ALA A 22 -2.18 -5.29 -3.26
C ALA A 22 -3.10 -6.11 -4.19
N LYS A 23 -2.90 -6.03 -5.51
CA LYS A 23 -3.66 -6.80 -6.51
C LYS A 23 -3.33 -8.29 -6.44
N ASP A 24 -2.06 -8.61 -6.31
CA ASP A 24 -1.57 -9.99 -6.31
C ASP A 24 -1.97 -10.72 -5.02
N LEU A 25 -2.22 -10.02 -3.91
CA LEU A 25 -2.74 -10.61 -2.67
C LEU A 25 -4.21 -11.02 -2.73
N ALA A 26 -5.04 -10.41 -3.58
CA ALA A 26 -6.47 -10.72 -3.61
C ALA A 26 -6.73 -12.21 -3.96
N LYS A 27 -6.05 -12.71 -5.00
CA LYS A 27 -6.18 -14.09 -5.49
C LYS A 27 -5.81 -15.17 -4.45
N PRO A 28 -4.66 -15.13 -3.76
CA PRO A 28 -4.33 -16.11 -2.74
C PRO A 28 -5.23 -16.01 -1.49
N ILE A 29 -5.75 -14.82 -1.15
CA ILE A 29 -6.75 -14.67 -0.08
C ILE A 29 -8.04 -15.40 -0.44
N ASP A 30 -8.54 -15.20 -1.66
CA ASP A 30 -9.74 -15.89 -2.16
C ASP A 30 -9.53 -17.41 -2.21
N GLY A 31 -8.35 -17.85 -2.68
CA GLY A 31 -7.98 -19.27 -2.70
C GLY A 31 -7.92 -19.90 -1.30
N PHE A 32 -7.37 -19.17 -0.32
CA PHE A 32 -7.38 -19.59 1.07
C PHE A 32 -8.81 -19.68 1.63
N ALA A 33 -9.66 -18.67 1.36
CA ALA A 33 -11.05 -18.66 1.80
C ALA A 33 -11.85 -19.85 1.28
N ALA A 34 -11.69 -20.18 0.00
CA ALA A 34 -12.34 -21.31 -0.64
C ALA A 34 -11.90 -22.65 -0.02
N THR A 35 -10.58 -22.85 0.14
CA THR A 35 -10.01 -24.08 0.70
C THR A 35 -10.38 -24.28 2.16
N ALA A 36 -10.32 -23.20 2.96
CA ALA A 36 -10.60 -23.27 4.39
C ALA A 36 -12.10 -23.47 4.69
N SER A 37 -12.99 -22.91 3.88
CA SER A 37 -14.43 -23.15 4.02
C SER A 37 -14.79 -24.65 3.89
N GLN A 38 -14.13 -25.37 2.97
CA GLN A 38 -14.32 -26.82 2.78
C GLN A 38 -13.95 -27.64 4.02
N ILE A 39 -12.92 -27.21 4.77
CA ILE A 39 -12.52 -27.88 6.01
C ILE A 39 -13.60 -27.68 7.09
N GLY A 40 -14.18 -26.49 7.17
CA GLY A 40 -15.30 -26.21 8.09
C GLY A 40 -16.53 -27.07 7.80
N GLU A 41 -16.86 -27.25 6.52
CA GLU A 41 -17.95 -28.15 6.08
C GLU A 41 -17.67 -29.60 6.47
N ALA A 42 -16.43 -30.08 6.31
CA ALA A 42 -16.05 -31.43 6.72
C ALA A 42 -16.21 -31.67 8.23
N PHE A 43 -15.89 -30.67 9.07
CA PHE A 43 -16.14 -30.75 10.52
C PHE A 43 -17.64 -30.81 10.86
N GLY A 44 -18.47 -30.05 10.14
CA GLY A 44 -19.94 -30.06 10.32
C GLY A 44 -20.59 -31.39 9.93
N LEU A 45 -20.09 -32.02 8.86
CA LEU A 45 -20.57 -33.34 8.39
C LEU A 45 -20.30 -34.47 9.39
N LEU A 46 -19.30 -34.34 10.25
CA LEU A 46 -18.92 -35.36 11.21
C LEU A 46 -19.74 -35.34 12.51
N GLY A 47 -20.61 -34.33 12.73
CA GLY A 47 -21.68 -34.27 13.76
C GLY A 47 -21.28 -34.39 15.23
N ALA A 48 -20.09 -34.89 15.55
CA ALA A 48 -19.56 -35.12 16.89
C ALA A 48 -18.60 -34.00 17.35
N CYS A 49 -18.48 -32.92 16.58
CA CYS A 49 -17.44 -31.89 16.72
C CYS A 49 -17.97 -30.45 16.61
N ASP A 50 -19.24 -30.20 16.96
CA ASP A 50 -19.87 -28.87 16.84
C ASP A 50 -19.05 -27.74 17.50
N GLY A 51 -18.47 -28.00 18.69
CA GLY A 51 -17.61 -27.05 19.37
C GLY A 51 -16.27 -26.79 18.65
N ALA A 52 -15.73 -27.79 17.96
CA ALA A 52 -14.53 -27.63 17.13
C ALA A 52 -14.84 -26.90 15.81
N ALA A 53 -15.98 -27.20 15.20
CA ALA A 53 -16.47 -26.52 14.00
C ALA A 53 -16.71 -25.02 14.25
N GLN A 54 -17.34 -24.66 15.38
CA GLN A 54 -17.53 -23.26 15.77
C GLN A 54 -16.21 -22.51 16.00
N LYS A 55 -15.26 -23.13 16.71
CA LYS A 55 -13.93 -22.53 16.93
C LYS A 55 -13.18 -22.34 15.62
N TYR A 56 -13.23 -23.34 14.74
CA TYR A 56 -12.64 -23.28 13.41
C TYR A 56 -13.23 -22.13 12.59
N GLN A 57 -14.55 -22.03 12.51
CA GLN A 57 -15.23 -20.94 11.79
C GLN A 57 -14.88 -19.56 12.36
N THR A 58 -14.82 -19.44 13.70
CA THR A 58 -14.44 -18.18 14.35
C THR A 58 -13.02 -17.75 13.98
N LEU A 59 -12.07 -18.70 14.02
CA LEU A 59 -10.68 -18.44 13.64
C LEU A 59 -10.59 -18.09 12.15
N LEU A 60 -11.25 -18.87 11.29
CA LEU A 60 -11.29 -18.64 9.85
C LEU A 60 -11.82 -17.25 9.51
N ASN A 61 -12.96 -16.85 10.08
CA ASN A 61 -13.54 -15.53 9.83
C ASN A 61 -12.61 -14.40 10.30
N SER A 62 -11.95 -14.58 11.44
CA SER A 62 -11.00 -13.59 11.96
C SER A 62 -9.76 -13.47 11.06
N THR A 63 -9.23 -14.59 10.58
CA THR A 63 -8.11 -14.64 9.64
C THR A 63 -8.48 -14.00 8.30
N LEU A 64 -9.65 -14.34 7.73
CA LEU A 64 -10.12 -13.76 6.48
C LEU A 64 -10.32 -12.25 6.59
N LYS A 65 -10.85 -11.79 7.72
CA LYS A 65 -10.98 -10.35 7.99
C LYS A 65 -9.61 -9.67 8.02
N ALA A 66 -8.63 -10.23 8.72
CA ALA A 66 -7.28 -9.66 8.80
C ALA A 66 -6.57 -9.67 7.44
N LEU A 67 -6.64 -10.78 6.71
CA LEU A 67 -6.07 -10.91 5.37
C LEU A 67 -6.72 -9.93 4.38
N GLY A 68 -8.05 -9.82 4.41
CA GLY A 68 -8.81 -8.91 3.55
C GLY A 68 -8.50 -7.42 3.77
N GLN A 69 -7.86 -7.04 4.88
CA GLN A 69 -7.41 -5.67 5.13
C GLN A 69 -6.06 -5.35 4.46
N LEU A 70 -5.22 -6.36 4.18
CA LEU A 70 -3.85 -6.14 3.66
C LEU A 70 -3.81 -5.41 2.32
N PRO A 71 -4.65 -5.73 1.31
CA PRO A 71 -4.66 -4.96 0.06
C PRO A 71 -4.94 -3.47 0.27
N GLY A 72 -5.82 -3.14 1.22
CA GLY A 72 -6.14 -1.76 1.57
C GLY A 72 -4.97 -1.03 2.23
N VAL A 73 -4.21 -1.71 3.10
CA VAL A 73 -2.99 -1.16 3.70
C VAL A 73 -1.94 -0.85 2.64
N PHE A 74 -1.67 -1.79 1.73
CA PHE A 74 -0.72 -1.57 0.64
C PHE A 74 -1.14 -0.44 -0.30
N THR A 75 -2.42 -0.35 -0.63
CA THR A 75 -2.95 0.77 -1.44
C THR A 75 -2.73 2.10 -0.72
N SER A 76 -3.04 2.17 0.58
CA SER A 76 -2.82 3.38 1.40
C SER A 76 -1.34 3.77 1.46
N ASP A 77 -0.42 2.82 1.60
CA ASP A 77 1.00 3.11 1.62
C ASP A 77 1.50 3.61 0.25
N GLY A 78 1.00 3.01 -0.85
CA GLY A 78 1.23 3.49 -2.21
C GLY A 78 0.77 4.94 -2.41
N ASP A 79 -0.42 5.28 -1.93
CA ASP A 79 -0.95 6.65 -2.03
C ASP A 79 -0.12 7.67 -1.23
N ARG A 80 0.36 7.29 -0.04
CA ARG A 80 1.25 8.13 0.77
C ARG A 80 2.59 8.37 0.08
N LEU A 81 3.14 7.36 -0.60
CA LEU A 81 4.36 7.51 -1.37
C LEU A 81 4.19 8.48 -2.55
N ARG A 82 3.06 8.41 -3.28
CA ARG A 82 2.73 9.36 -4.35
C ARG A 82 2.56 10.79 -3.84
N LEU A 83 1.90 10.95 -2.69
CA LEU A 83 1.75 12.24 -2.03
C LEU A 83 3.12 12.82 -1.69
N ASN A 84 4.00 12.01 -1.10
CA ASN A 84 5.35 12.43 -0.77
C ASN A 84 6.17 12.78 -2.03
N ALA A 85 6.07 12.00 -3.10
CA ALA A 85 6.71 12.31 -4.38
C ALA A 85 6.28 13.68 -4.93
N THR A 86 4.98 13.97 -4.85
CA THR A 86 4.43 15.27 -5.24
C THR A 86 4.98 16.40 -4.37
N ASN A 87 5.06 16.19 -3.06
CA ASN A 87 5.59 17.18 -2.12
C ASN A 87 7.08 17.48 -2.38
N TYR A 88 7.90 16.45 -2.60
CA TYR A 88 9.31 16.63 -2.95
C TYR A 88 9.49 17.39 -4.25
N LYS A 89 8.75 17.02 -5.31
CA LYS A 89 8.79 17.72 -6.60
C LYS A 89 8.41 19.20 -6.48
N ASN A 90 7.37 19.51 -5.71
CA ASN A 90 6.94 20.88 -5.49
C ASN A 90 7.95 21.68 -4.66
N SER A 91 8.54 21.06 -3.65
CA SER A 91 9.59 21.66 -2.83
C SER A 91 10.82 22.00 -3.67
N ASP A 92 11.29 21.06 -4.50
CA ASP A 92 12.44 21.26 -5.37
C ASP A 92 12.19 22.39 -6.39
N GLN A 93 11.00 22.39 -7.01
CA GLN A 93 10.62 23.46 -7.95
C GLN A 93 10.58 24.83 -7.26
N THR A 94 10.04 24.90 -6.04
CA THR A 94 10.00 26.13 -5.24
C THR A 94 11.42 26.63 -4.93
N ALA A 95 12.32 25.75 -4.54
CA ALA A 95 13.73 26.10 -4.29
C ALA A 95 14.43 26.61 -5.56
N ILE A 96 14.21 25.98 -6.71
CA ILE A 96 14.74 26.42 -8.00
C ILE A 96 14.21 27.82 -8.37
N ASP A 97 12.92 28.07 -8.17
CA ASP A 97 12.32 29.37 -8.49
C ASP A 97 12.82 30.49 -7.56
N HIS A 98 13.05 30.19 -6.27
CA HIS A 98 13.71 31.12 -5.35
C HIS A 98 15.14 31.44 -5.77
N LEU A 99 15.93 30.43 -6.16
CA LEU A 99 17.30 30.63 -6.65
C LEU A 99 17.32 31.49 -7.92
N ARG A 100 16.41 31.24 -8.87
CA ARG A 100 16.26 32.06 -10.09
C ARG A 100 15.86 33.50 -9.78
N ALA A 101 14.96 33.71 -8.83
CA ALA A 101 14.55 35.04 -8.42
C ALA A 101 15.71 35.81 -7.77
N ALA A 102 16.51 35.15 -6.92
CA ALA A 102 17.65 35.76 -6.24
C ALA A 102 18.84 36.07 -7.17
N THR A 103 18.96 35.34 -8.29
CA THR A 103 20.06 35.49 -9.26
C THR A 103 19.70 36.32 -10.49
N ARG A 104 18.46 36.81 -10.60
CA ARG A 104 18.07 37.75 -11.66
C ARG A 104 18.82 39.08 -11.48
N PRO A 105 19.53 39.58 -12.51
CA PRO A 105 20.17 40.88 -12.41
C PRO A 105 19.11 41.97 -12.29
N VAL A 106 19.19 42.78 -11.24
CA VAL A 106 18.46 44.05 -11.15
C VAL A 106 18.99 44.92 -12.30
N GLY A 107 18.11 45.35 -13.19
CA GLY A 107 18.48 46.06 -14.42
C GLY A 107 19.56 47.12 -14.18
N GLY A 108 20.65 47.02 -14.94
CA GLY A 108 21.65 48.07 -15.01
C GLY A 108 21.03 49.34 -15.60
N PRO A 109 21.39 50.54 -15.10
CA PRO A 109 20.84 51.79 -15.59
C PRO A 109 21.19 52.03 -17.07
N ALA A 110 20.26 52.69 -17.75
CA ALA A 110 20.27 53.09 -19.16
C ALA A 110 21.41 54.04 -19.54
#